data_AF-A0A0C9SUH7-F1
#
_entry.id   AF-A0A0C9SUH7-F1
#
_cell.length_a   1.000
_cell.length_b   1.000
_cell.length_c   1.000
_cell.angle_alpha   90.00
_cell.angle_beta   90.00
_cell.angle_gamma   90.00
#
_symmetry.space_group_name_H-M   'P 1'
#
loop_
_entity.id
_entity.type
_entity.pdbx_description
1 polymer ?
#
loop_
_entity_poly.entity_id
_entity_poly.type
_entity_poly.pdbx_seq_one_letter_code
_entity_poly.pdbx_strand_id
1 'polypeptide(L)' 'PPKPITTADKRTFDAIGRGDLHIELPNGANKTRILLKNVLYAPSMGVTLVSISKLTAAGYAALF' A
#
# COMPACT_ATOMS: atom_id res chain seq x y z
N PRO A 1 -11.18 14.19 5.95
CA PRO A 1 -10.40 15.34 5.45
C PRO A 1 -9.22 14.82 4.62
N PRO A 2 -8.75 15.58 3.61
CA PRO A 2 -7.53 15.22 2.88
C PRO A 2 -6.34 15.06 3.84
N LYS A 3 -5.53 14.03 3.62
CA LYS A 3 -4.32 13.77 4.39
C LYS A 3 -3.09 13.90 3.48
N PRO A 4 -2.18 14.86 3.74
CA PRO A 4 -0.97 14.99 2.95
C PRO A 4 -0.03 13.80 3.18
N ILE A 5 0.57 13.32 2.09
CA ILE A 5 1.59 12.27 2.08
C ILE A 5 2.81 12.85 1.39
N THR A 6 3.94 12.90 2.11
CA THR A 6 5.22 13.35 1.58
C THR A 6 6.07 12.15 1.16
N THR A 7 6.48 12.12 -0.10
CA THR A 7 7.36 11.10 -0.66
C THR A 7 8.83 11.41 -0.41
N ALA A 8 9.69 10.41 -0.63
CA ALA A 8 11.13 10.54 -0.44
C ALA A 8 11.77 11.62 -1.32
N ASP A 9 11.20 11.89 -2.51
CA ASP A 9 11.61 12.98 -3.41
C ASP A 9 11.07 14.36 -2.99
N LYS A 10 10.51 14.47 -1.78
CA LYS A 10 9.92 15.69 -1.18
C LYS A 10 8.68 16.22 -1.90
N ARG A 11 8.09 15.46 -2.83
CA ARG A 11 6.76 15.78 -3.37
C ARG A 11 5.70 15.46 -2.32
N THR A 12 4.61 16.20 -2.35
CA THR A 12 3.45 15.97 -1.48
C THR A 12 2.20 15.84 -2.33
N PHE A 13 1.36 14.88 -1.99
CA PHE A 13 0.02 14.73 -2.55
C PHE A 13 -0.97 14.36 -1.46
N ASP A 14 -2.25 14.61 -1.74
CA ASP A 14 -3.31 14.39 -0.78
C ASP A 14 -4.00 13.04 -0.98
N ALA A 15 -4.07 12.27 0.10
CA ALA A 15 -5.02 11.17 0.20
C ALA A 15 -6.41 11.73 0.52
N ILE A 16 -7.36 11.53 -0.39
CA ILE A 16 -8.74 12.01 -0.27
C ILE A 16 -9.70 10.95 0.30
N GLY A 17 -9.27 9.70 0.36
CA GLY A 17 -10.07 8.58 0.85
C GLY A 17 -9.29 7.64 1.75
N ARG A 18 -10.02 6.83 2.51
CA ARG A 18 -9.46 5.73 3.30
C ARG A 18 -10.42 4.55 3.28
N GLY A 19 -9.90 3.35 3.08
CA GLY A 19 -10.70 2.14 3.05
C GLY A 19 -9.84 0.88 3.03
N ASP A 20 -10.50 -0.26 2.92
CA ASP A 20 -9.81 -1.54 2.79
C ASP A 20 -9.72 -1.94 1.32
N LEU A 21 -8.59 -2.53 0.91
CA LEU A 21 -8.31 -2.86 -0.48
C LEU A 21 -7.82 -4.30 -0.60
N HIS A 22 -8.49 -5.08 -1.45
CA HIS A 22 -7.96 -6.38 -1.87
C HIS A 22 -6.93 -6.18 -2.98
N ILE A 23 -5.78 -6.83 -2.84
CA ILE A 23 -4.78 -6.91 -3.91
C ILE A 23 -4.33 -8.36 -4.12
N GLU A 24 -3.82 -8.64 -5.32
CA GLU A 24 -3.09 -9.87 -5.62
C GLU A 24 -1.60 -9.58 -5.58
N LEU A 25 -0.86 -10.30 -4.73
CA LEU A 25 0.59 -10.24 -4.71
C LEU A 25 1.18 -11.50 -5.35
N PRO A 26 2.24 -11.36 -6.17
CA PRO A 26 3.02 -12.52 -6.61
C PRO A 26 3.69 -13.18 -5.39
N ASN A 27 3.67 -14.50 -5.35
CA ASN A 27 4.25 -15.33 -4.30
C ASN A 27 4.86 -16.60 -4.92
N GLY A 28 6.07 -16.46 -5.46
CA GLY A 28 6.70 -17.49 -6.28
C GLY A 28 5.92 -17.72 -7.57
N ALA A 29 5.57 -18.98 -7.87
CA ALA A 29 4.75 -19.34 -9.03
C ALA A 29 3.25 -19.04 -8.86
N ASN A 30 2.83 -18.67 -7.65
CA ASN A 30 1.42 -18.44 -7.31
C ASN A 30 1.13 -16.95 -7.10
N LYS A 31 -0.16 -16.62 -6.97
CA LYS A 31 -0.63 -15.34 -6.47
C LYS A 31 -1.34 -15.52 -5.14
N THR A 32 -1.09 -14.62 -4.19
CA THR A 32 -1.77 -14.57 -2.91
C THR A 32 -2.69 -13.36 -2.89
N ARG A 33 -3.99 -13.57 -2.67
CA ARG A 33 -4.94 -12.48 -2.43
C ARG A 33 -4.83 -12.03 -0.98
N ILE A 34 -4.56 -10.75 -0.74
CA ILE A 34 -4.49 -10.17 0.60
C ILE A 34 -5.42 -8.96 0.75
N LEU A 35 -5.86 -8.71 1.98
CA LEU A 35 -6.63 -7.54 2.36
C LEU A 35 -5.72 -6.52 3.05
N LEU A 36 -5.46 -5.40 2.39
CA LEU A 36 -4.83 -4.25 3.02
C LEU A 36 -5.89 -3.46 3.78
N LYS A 37 -5.67 -3.27 5.07
CA LYS A 37 -6.57 -2.49 5.93
C LYS A 37 -6.15 -1.04 5.99
N ASN A 38 -7.11 -0.13 6.05
CA ASN A 38 -6.86 1.30 6.26
C ASN A 38 -5.96 1.97 5.21
N VAL A 39 -6.08 1.54 3.95
CA VAL A 39 -5.35 2.10 2.81
C VAL A 39 -5.78 3.53 2.55
N LEU A 40 -4.80 4.39 2.26
CA LEU A 40 -5.03 5.77 1.86
C LEU A 40 -5.17 5.84 0.34
N TYR A 41 -6.27 6.42 -0.13
CA TYR A 41 -6.53 6.62 -1.56
C TYR A 41 -6.08 8.02 -1.97
N ALA A 42 -5.05 8.08 -2.83
CA ALA A 42 -4.51 9.29 -3.41
C ALA A 42 -4.52 9.18 -4.95
N PRO A 43 -5.47 9.82 -5.67
CA PRO A 43 -5.62 9.68 -7.12
C PRO A 43 -4.38 10.02 -7.95
N SER A 44 -3.53 10.92 -7.45
CA SER A 44 -2.29 11.33 -8.11
C SER A 44 -1.19 10.27 -8.03
N MET A 45 -1.34 9.23 -7.21
CA MET A 45 -0.40 8.12 -7.13
C MET A 45 -0.73 7.08 -8.21
N GLY A 46 0.16 6.93 -9.20
CA GLY A 46 -0.04 5.98 -10.30
C GLY A 46 0.15 4.50 -9.94
N VAL A 47 0.59 4.19 -8.72
CA VAL A 47 0.90 2.83 -8.25
C VAL A 47 0.37 2.57 -6.84
N THR A 48 0.18 1.30 -6.48
CA THR A 48 -0.11 0.94 -5.08
C THR A 48 1.19 0.79 -4.32
N LEU A 49 1.40 1.63 -3.30
CA LEU A 49 2.55 1.50 -2.38
C LEU A 49 2.14 0.66 -1.17
N VAL A 50 2.82 -0.47 -0.97
CA VAL A 50 2.60 -1.36 0.17
C VAL A 50 3.82 -1.30 1.08
N SER A 51 3.59 -0.97 2.35
CA SER A 51 4.65 -0.94 3.35
C SER A 51 5.08 -2.37 3.74
N ILE A 52 6.35 -2.70 3.53
CA ILE A 52 6.92 -4.00 3.94
C ILE A 52 6.78 -4.21 5.45
N SER A 53 7.02 -3.20 6.28
CA SER A 53 6.88 -3.34 7.74
C SER A 53 5.45 -3.67 8.17
N LYS A 54 4.43 -3.18 7.44
CA LYS A 54 3.03 -3.59 7.65
C LYS A 54 2.77 -5.03 7.24
N LEU A 55 3.37 -5.50 6.14
CA LEU A 55 3.31 -6.91 5.74
C LEU A 55 3.97 -7.81 6.78
N THR A 56 5.15 -7.43 7.28
CA THR A 56 5.87 -8.16 8.33
C THR A 56 5.06 -8.22 9.63
N ALA A 57 4.46 -7.10 10.05
CA ALA A 57 3.57 -7.09 11.21
C ALA A 57 2.32 -7.96 11.05
N ALA A 58 1.92 -8.24 9.80
CA ALA A 58 0.81 -9.16 9.47
C ALA A 58 1.27 -10.62 9.28
N GLY A 59 2.54 -10.94 9.54
CA GLY A 59 3.10 -12.30 9.46
C GLY A 59 3.65 -12.71 8.09
N TYR A 60 3.79 -11.77 7.14
CA TYR A 60 4.39 -12.05 5.84
C TYR A 60 5.90 -11.77 5.84
N ALA A 61 6.64 -12.48 4.99
CA ALA A 61 8.05 -12.21 4.72
C ALA A 61 8.22 -11.63 3.31
N ALA A 62 9.14 -10.68 3.15
CA ALA A 62 9.59 -10.20 1.85
C ALA A 62 10.95 -10.85 1.54
N LEU A 63 11.06 -11.49 0.38
CA LEU A 63 12.29 -12.11 -0.12
C LEU A 63 12.81 -11.25 -1.30
N PHE A 64 14.10 -10.93 -1.30
CA PHE A 64 14.76 -10.07 -2.30
C PHE A 64 15.82 -10.84 -3.07
#